data_AF-A0A2A2SIT3-F1
#
_entry.id   AF-A0A2A2SIT3-F1
#
_cell.length_a   1.000
_cell.length_b   1.000
_cell.length_c   1.000
_cell.angle_alpha   90.00
_cell.angle_beta   90.00
_cell.angle_gamma   90.00
#
_symmetry.space_group_name_H-M   'P 1'
#
loop_
_entity.id
_entity.type
_entity.pdbx_description
1 polymer ?
#
loop_
_entity_poly.entity_id
_entity_poly.type
_entity_poly.pdbx_seq_one_letter_code
_entity_poly.pdbx_strand_id
1 'polypeptide(L)'
;MLRRVVNSDASPWTILIRLAVGLAVFFPEGIQKLIFPAILGAGRFAKIGIPWPEALGPFVGVVETVCGALIVLGLFTRAAAIPLVITMIVALVSTKLPVLVGHGVGPFSLPDLKRYGFWSAQHEARADLTMLLSCLYVFIVGSGRWSIDALLDRGATGDDRPR
;
A
#
# COMPACT_ATOMS: atom_id res chain seq x y z
N MET A 1 -18.17 13.37 11.33
CA MET A 1 -17.45 12.68 10.23
C MET A 1 -16.06 12.23 10.66
N LEU A 2 -15.23 13.12 11.24
CA LEU A 2 -13.90 12.78 11.82
C LEU A 2 -13.91 11.59 12.79
N ARG A 3 -14.94 11.48 13.65
CA ARG A 3 -15.05 10.39 14.64
C ARG A 3 -15.05 8.97 14.04
N ARG A 4 -15.54 8.78 12.80
CA ARG A 4 -15.52 7.48 12.09
C ARG A 4 -14.18 7.16 11.42
N VAL A 5 -13.35 8.18 11.17
CA VAL A 5 -11.99 7.98 10.64
C VAL A 5 -11.05 7.53 11.75
N VAL A 6 -11.31 8.00 12.98
CA VAL A 6 -10.47 7.76 14.17
C VAL A 6 -10.96 6.57 15.01
N ASN A 7 -12.27 6.31 15.12
CA ASN A 7 -12.77 5.16 15.88
C ASN A 7 -12.51 3.85 15.12
N SER A 8 -11.93 2.88 15.84
CA SER A 8 -11.65 1.54 15.33
C SER A 8 -12.07 0.51 16.37
N ASP A 9 -13.13 -0.25 16.07
CA ASP A 9 -13.55 -1.44 16.84
C ASP A 9 -12.65 -2.66 16.57
N ALA A 10 -11.46 -2.42 16.02
CA ALA A 10 -10.58 -3.46 15.53
C ALA A 10 -9.88 -4.21 16.66
N SER A 11 -9.69 -5.51 16.43
CA SER A 11 -8.91 -6.38 17.30
C SER A 11 -7.53 -5.76 17.61
N PRO A 12 -7.00 -5.91 18.84
CA PRO A 12 -5.64 -5.48 19.16
C PRO A 12 -4.59 -6.01 18.18
N TRP A 13 -4.84 -7.18 17.57
CA TRP A 13 -3.91 -7.86 16.67
C TRP A 13 -3.86 -7.28 15.25
N THR A 14 -4.71 -6.29 14.92
CA THR A 14 -4.63 -5.52 13.67
C THR A 14 -3.27 -4.86 13.47
N ILE A 15 -2.50 -4.65 14.55
CA ILE A 15 -1.10 -4.20 14.47
C ILE A 15 -0.23 -5.11 13.59
N LEU A 16 -0.45 -6.43 13.58
CA LEU A 16 0.34 -7.36 12.76
C LEU A 16 0.16 -7.08 11.27
N ILE A 17 -1.08 -6.81 10.85
CA ILE A 17 -1.39 -6.44 9.46
C ILE A 17 -0.83 -5.06 9.14
N ARG A 18 -0.90 -4.10 10.08
CA ARG A 18 -0.30 -2.77 9.89
C ARG A 18 1.22 -2.84 9.73
N LEU A 19 1.89 -3.70 10.48
CA LEU A 19 3.32 -3.93 10.33
C LEU A 19 3.63 -4.63 9.01
N ALA A 20 2.83 -5.61 8.58
CA ALA A 20 3.01 -6.25 7.28
C ALA A 20 2.84 -5.25 6.12
N VAL A 21 1.79 -4.44 6.15
CA VAL A 21 1.50 -3.42 5.12
C VAL A 21 2.56 -2.32 5.18
N GLY A 22 2.64 -1.61 6.30
CA GLY A 22 3.46 -0.41 6.43
C GLY A 22 4.94 -0.72 6.57
N LEU A 23 5.33 -1.50 7.58
CA LEU A 23 6.75 -1.67 7.96
C LEU A 23 7.50 -2.62 7.03
N ALA A 24 6.89 -3.74 6.64
CA ALA A 24 7.56 -4.75 5.84
C ALA A 24 7.58 -4.43 4.34
N VAL A 25 6.55 -3.73 3.83
CA VAL A 25 6.36 -3.53 2.38
C VAL A 25 6.38 -2.06 1.99
N PHE A 26 5.33 -1.28 2.24
CA PHE A 26 5.21 0.04 1.61
C PHE A 26 6.24 1.07 2.06
N PHE A 27 6.61 1.10 3.34
CA PHE A 27 7.59 2.06 3.82
C PHE A 27 8.98 1.79 3.20
N PRO A 28 9.54 0.56 3.26
CA PRO A 28 10.78 0.24 2.56
C PRO A 28 10.69 0.37 1.04
N GLU A 29 9.63 -0.13 0.40
CA GLU A 29 9.45 -0.07 -1.06
C GLU A 29 9.39 1.38 -1.57
N GLY A 30 8.69 2.26 -0.85
CA GLY A 30 8.66 3.68 -1.17
C GLY A 30 10.04 4.33 -1.09
N ILE A 31 10.80 4.03 -0.02
CA ILE A 31 12.16 4.54 0.15
C ILE A 31 13.07 4.02 -0.98
N GLN A 32 12.97 2.75 -1.30
CA GLN A 32 13.78 2.12 -2.36
C GLN A 32 13.48 2.73 -3.73
N LYS A 33 12.23 3.11 -4.02
CA LYS A 33 11.88 3.85 -5.25
C LYS A 33 12.57 5.22 -5.34
N LEU A 34 12.81 5.87 -4.20
CA LEU A 34 13.47 7.18 -4.12
C LEU A 34 15.00 7.08 -4.13
N ILE A 35 15.58 6.08 -3.46
CA ILE A 35 17.04 5.87 -3.40
C ILE A 35 17.56 5.19 -4.67
N PHE A 36 16.77 4.28 -5.27
CA PHE A 36 17.15 3.52 -6.46
C PHE A 36 16.19 3.81 -7.64
N PRO A 37 16.07 5.06 -8.09
CA PRO A 37 15.08 5.45 -9.10
C PRO A 37 15.27 4.74 -10.44
N ALA A 38 16.51 4.44 -10.83
CA ALA A 38 16.81 3.74 -12.08
C ALA A 38 16.37 2.26 -12.08
N ILE A 39 16.30 1.61 -10.91
CA ILE A 39 16.04 0.17 -10.79
C ILE A 39 14.61 -0.11 -10.34
N LEU A 40 14.09 0.69 -9.40
CA LEU A 40 12.81 0.45 -8.72
C LEU A 40 11.79 1.57 -8.94
N GLY A 41 12.24 2.80 -9.17
CA GLY A 41 11.38 3.97 -9.45
C GLY A 41 11.15 4.21 -10.94
N ALA A 42 11.51 5.40 -11.42
CA ALA A 42 11.32 5.86 -12.79
C ALA A 42 11.81 4.86 -13.86
N GLY A 43 13.00 4.29 -13.69
CA GLY A 43 13.54 3.34 -14.66
C GLY A 43 12.73 2.04 -14.75
N ARG A 44 12.14 1.58 -13.64
CA ARG A 44 11.22 0.42 -13.66
C ARG A 44 9.89 0.79 -14.29
N PHE A 45 9.38 1.97 -14.00
CA PHE A 45 8.11 2.46 -14.54
C PHE A 45 8.19 2.63 -16.05
N ALA A 46 9.32 3.12 -16.57
CA ALA A 46 9.61 3.18 -18.00
C ALA A 46 9.60 1.79 -18.65
N LYS A 47 10.23 0.79 -18.03
CA LYS A 47 10.22 -0.60 -18.52
C LYS A 47 8.84 -1.24 -18.51
N ILE A 48 8.02 -0.92 -17.50
CA ILE A 48 6.63 -1.38 -17.43
C ILE A 48 5.78 -0.66 -18.51
N GLY A 49 6.15 0.56 -18.90
CA GLY A 49 5.38 1.39 -19.82
C GLY A 49 4.38 2.33 -19.13
N ILE A 50 4.64 2.67 -17.87
CA ILE A 50 3.84 3.66 -17.13
C ILE A 50 4.10 5.07 -17.72
N PRO A 51 3.06 5.88 -18.01
CA PRO A 51 3.22 7.24 -18.51
C PRO A 51 4.00 8.14 -17.55
N TRP A 52 4.77 9.09 -18.07
CA TRP A 52 5.58 10.04 -17.28
C TRP A 52 6.34 9.39 -16.11
N PRO A 53 7.19 8.40 -16.38
CA PRO A 53 7.85 7.60 -15.34
C PRO A 53 8.71 8.45 -14.39
N GLU A 54 9.32 9.53 -14.90
CA GLU A 54 10.13 10.48 -14.11
C GLU A 54 9.30 11.29 -13.09
N ALA A 55 8.00 11.48 -13.34
CA ALA A 55 7.10 12.15 -12.41
C ALA A 55 6.41 11.14 -11.48
N LEU A 56 5.87 10.06 -12.05
CA LEU A 56 5.10 9.06 -11.30
C LEU A 56 5.98 8.19 -10.40
N GLY A 57 7.22 7.88 -10.78
CA GLY A 57 8.14 7.09 -9.96
C GLY A 57 8.40 7.72 -8.58
N PRO A 58 8.91 8.96 -8.52
CA PRO A 58 9.09 9.67 -7.26
C PRO A 58 7.78 9.94 -6.51
N PHE A 59 6.70 10.28 -7.23
CA PHE A 59 5.40 10.51 -6.62
C PHE A 59 4.89 9.26 -5.87
N VAL A 60 4.90 8.10 -6.53
CA VAL A 60 4.52 6.83 -5.90
C VAL A 60 5.47 6.49 -4.75
N GLY A 61 6.77 6.71 -4.92
CA GLY A 61 7.76 6.51 -3.84
C GLY A 61 7.43 7.31 -2.58
N VAL A 62 7.17 8.61 -2.71
CA VAL A 62 6.76 9.47 -1.57
C VAL A 62 5.44 9.01 -0.96
N VAL A 63 4.43 8.70 -1.79
CA VAL A 63 3.13 8.23 -1.32
C VAL A 63 3.26 6.94 -0.51
N GLU A 64 4.03 5.97 -1.01
CA GLU A 64 4.24 4.69 -0.32
C GLU A 64 5.03 4.87 0.98
N THR A 65 6.07 5.71 1.00
CA THR A 65 6.83 6.00 2.21
C THR A 65 5.95 6.69 3.26
N VAL A 66 5.26 7.78 2.90
CA VAL A 66 4.47 8.55 3.86
C VAL A 66 3.28 7.74 4.36
N CYS A 67 2.51 7.11 3.46
CA CYS A 67 1.35 6.34 3.85
C CYS A 67 1.74 5.05 4.59
N GLY A 68 2.84 4.40 4.19
CA GLY A 68 3.40 3.27 4.92
C GLY A 68 3.75 3.64 6.36
N ALA A 69 4.44 4.77 6.58
CA ALA A 69 4.74 5.27 7.92
C ALA A 69 3.46 5.57 8.73
N LEU A 70 2.49 6.25 8.14
CA LEU A 70 1.20 6.55 8.78
C LEU A 70 0.46 5.27 9.21
N ILE A 71 0.47 4.23 8.38
CA ILE A 71 -0.11 2.92 8.70
C ILE A 71 0.64 2.25 9.85
N VAL A 72 1.98 2.29 9.88
CA VAL A 72 2.78 1.77 11.00
C VAL A 72 2.47 2.49 12.29
N LEU A 73 2.37 3.82 12.26
CA LEU A 73 2.07 4.63 13.45
C LEU A 73 0.59 4.53 13.87
N GLY A 74 -0.29 4.19 12.95
CA GLY A 74 -1.71 4.08 13.23
C GLY A 74 -2.35 5.46 13.27
N LEU A 75 -1.91 6.34 12.38
CA LEU A 75 -2.36 7.71 12.27
C LEU A 75 -3.13 7.87 10.96
N PHE A 76 -4.40 8.29 11.03
CA PHE A 76 -5.28 8.41 9.86
C PHE A 76 -5.28 7.17 8.96
N THR A 77 -5.27 5.97 9.55
CA THR A 77 -4.97 4.73 8.79
C THR A 77 -5.91 4.48 7.62
N ARG A 78 -7.20 4.81 7.77
CA ARG A 78 -8.18 4.65 6.68
C ARG A 78 -7.86 5.58 5.51
N ALA A 79 -7.45 6.82 5.79
CA ALA A 79 -7.07 7.76 4.75
C ALA A 79 -5.76 7.35 4.08
N ALA A 80 -4.77 6.91 4.86
CA ALA A 80 -3.49 6.42 4.36
C ALA A 80 -3.61 5.12 3.54
N ALA A 81 -4.60 4.26 3.82
CA ALA A 81 -4.82 3.03 3.07
C ALA A 81 -5.35 3.27 1.65
N ILE A 82 -6.12 4.35 1.41
CA ILE A 82 -6.69 4.67 0.10
C ILE A 82 -5.61 4.76 -1.00
N PRO A 83 -4.58 5.61 -0.88
CA PRO A 83 -3.55 5.71 -1.91
C PRO A 83 -2.78 4.39 -2.07
N LEU A 84 -2.53 3.63 -0.99
CA LEU A 84 -1.84 2.32 -1.07
C LEU A 84 -2.67 1.26 -1.81
N VAL A 85 -4.00 1.27 -1.65
CA VAL A 85 -4.91 0.42 -2.43
C VAL A 85 -4.84 0.80 -3.92
N ILE A 86 -4.86 2.10 -4.22
CA ILE A 86 -4.77 2.58 -5.62
C ILE A 86 -3.45 2.15 -6.25
N THR A 87 -2.31 2.34 -5.57
CA THR A 87 -1.00 1.94 -6.11
C THR A 87 -0.93 0.44 -6.35
N MET A 88 -1.51 -0.39 -5.47
CA MET A 88 -1.58 -1.84 -5.69
C MET A 88 -2.46 -2.26 -6.85
N ILE A 89 -3.61 -1.61 -7.04
CA ILE A 89 -4.46 -1.89 -8.21
C ILE A 89 -3.68 -1.55 -9.49
N VAL A 90 -3.03 -0.39 -9.54
CA VAL A 90 -2.21 0.01 -10.69
C VAL A 90 -1.05 -0.97 -10.91
N ALA A 91 -0.37 -1.41 -9.85
CA ALA A 91 0.72 -2.38 -9.94
C ALA A 91 0.25 -3.74 -10.49
N LEU A 92 -0.88 -4.25 -10.00
CA LEU A 92 -1.47 -5.50 -10.48
C LEU A 92 -1.86 -5.43 -11.95
N VAL A 93 -2.56 -4.36 -12.35
CA VAL A 93 -3.00 -4.16 -13.73
C VAL A 93 -1.81 -3.98 -14.66
N SER A 94 -0.83 -3.17 -14.27
CA SER A 94 0.32 -2.85 -15.13
C SER A 94 1.31 -4.00 -15.28
N THR A 95 1.48 -4.84 -14.25
CA THR A 95 2.52 -5.89 -14.27
C THR A 95 1.98 -7.30 -14.39
N LYS A 96 0.78 -7.62 -13.89
CA LYS A 96 0.28 -9.00 -13.83
C LYS A 96 -0.74 -9.29 -14.91
N LEU A 97 -1.49 -8.28 -15.37
CA LEU A 97 -2.41 -8.45 -16.49
C LEU A 97 -1.68 -8.88 -17.78
N PRO A 98 -0.54 -8.26 -18.19
CA PRO A 98 0.21 -8.73 -19.36
C PRO A 98 0.68 -10.18 -19.22
N VAL A 99 1.07 -10.60 -18.00
CA VAL A 99 1.49 -11.98 -17.72
C VAL A 99 0.35 -12.98 -17.87
N LEU A 100 -0.86 -12.57 -17.47
CA LEU A 100 -2.07 -13.39 -17.58
C LEU A 100 -2.45 -13.64 -19.03
N VAL A 101 -2.41 -12.59 -19.86
CA VAL A 101 -2.81 -12.68 -21.28
C VAL A 101 -1.63 -13.05 -22.21
N GLY A 102 -0.40 -13.03 -21.71
CA GLY A 102 0.81 -13.44 -22.43
C GLY A 102 1.29 -12.44 -23.49
N HIS A 103 0.77 -11.21 -23.49
CA HIS A 103 1.19 -10.13 -24.38
C HIS A 103 1.03 -8.77 -23.69
N GLY A 104 1.67 -7.73 -24.23
CA GLY A 104 1.53 -6.36 -23.73
C GLY A 104 0.08 -5.88 -23.83
N VAL A 105 -0.40 -5.14 -22.81
CA VAL A 105 -1.77 -4.64 -22.73
C VAL A 105 -1.77 -3.13 -22.65
N GLY A 106 -2.28 -2.46 -23.68
CA GLY A 106 -2.28 -1.00 -23.75
C GLY A 106 -0.85 -0.44 -23.71
N PRO A 107 -0.50 0.46 -22.77
CA PRO A 107 0.86 0.98 -22.64
C PRO A 107 1.79 -0.01 -21.90
N PHE A 108 1.26 -1.10 -21.34
CA PHE A 108 2.03 -1.99 -20.46
C PHE A 108 2.79 -3.06 -21.23
N SER A 109 4.10 -3.10 -21.00
CA SER A 109 5.02 -4.06 -21.60
C SER A 109 4.94 -5.42 -20.91
N LEU A 110 5.20 -6.48 -21.67
CA LEU A 110 5.24 -7.84 -21.14
C LEU A 110 6.53 -8.04 -20.31
N PRO A 111 6.44 -8.39 -19.01
CA PRO A 111 7.62 -8.72 -18.21
C PRO A 111 8.29 -10.01 -18.71
N ASP A 112 9.62 -10.07 -18.69
CA ASP A 112 10.36 -11.25 -19.13
C ASP A 112 10.20 -12.41 -18.11
N LEU A 113 9.41 -13.42 -18.49
CA LEU A 113 9.12 -14.61 -17.69
C LEU A 113 9.31 -15.88 -18.52
N LYS A 114 9.76 -16.94 -17.84
CA LYS A 114 9.94 -18.28 -18.45
C LYS A 114 8.65 -18.90 -18.97
N ARG A 115 7.51 -18.53 -18.39
CA ARG A 115 6.19 -19.05 -18.73
C ARG A 115 5.12 -18.01 -18.44
N TYR A 116 4.14 -17.90 -19.33
CA TYR A 116 2.98 -17.04 -19.21
C TYR A 116 1.68 -17.84 -19.03
N GLY A 117 0.59 -17.13 -18.73
CA GLY A 117 -0.73 -17.68 -18.51
C GLY A 117 -1.14 -17.67 -17.04
N PHE A 118 -2.35 -18.19 -16.76
CA PHE A 118 -3.02 -18.05 -15.47
C PHE A 118 -2.17 -18.46 -14.26
N TRP A 119 -1.55 -19.64 -14.30
CA TRP A 119 -0.76 -20.14 -13.17
C TRP A 119 0.50 -19.32 -12.90
N SER A 120 1.15 -18.82 -13.96
CA SER A 120 2.30 -17.91 -13.80
C SER A 120 1.85 -16.55 -13.26
N ALA A 121 0.77 -15.98 -13.81
CA ALA A 121 0.22 -14.72 -13.31
C ALA A 121 -0.21 -14.82 -11.84
N GLN A 122 -0.88 -15.90 -11.45
CA GLN A 122 -1.28 -16.13 -10.05
C GLN A 122 -0.05 -16.26 -9.14
N HIS A 123 0.96 -17.03 -9.56
CA HIS A 123 2.18 -17.24 -8.77
C HIS A 123 2.92 -15.91 -8.55
N GLU A 124 3.06 -15.11 -9.61
CA GLU A 124 3.71 -13.81 -9.56
C GLU A 124 2.89 -12.76 -8.80
N ALA A 125 1.56 -12.82 -8.86
CA ALA A 125 0.67 -11.84 -8.22
C ALA A 125 0.35 -12.15 -6.75
N ARG A 126 0.78 -13.30 -6.20
CA ARG A 126 0.39 -13.73 -4.85
C ARG A 126 0.71 -12.71 -3.78
N ALA A 127 1.89 -12.07 -3.86
CA ALA A 127 2.34 -11.09 -2.87
C ALA A 127 1.58 -9.77 -3.03
N ASP A 128 1.37 -9.33 -4.28
CA ASP A 128 0.59 -8.13 -4.58
C ASP A 128 -0.87 -8.29 -4.14
N LEU A 129 -1.47 -9.46 -4.36
CA LEU A 129 -2.87 -9.75 -3.98
C LEU A 129 -3.02 -9.83 -2.46
N THR A 130 -2.13 -10.50 -1.75
CA THR A 130 -2.16 -10.52 -0.27
C THR A 130 -1.94 -9.12 0.30
N MET A 131 -1.09 -8.31 -0.33
CA MET A 131 -0.86 -6.94 0.08
C MET A 131 -2.09 -6.05 -0.16
N LEU A 132 -2.73 -6.17 -1.32
CA LEU A 132 -3.98 -5.47 -1.63
C LEU A 132 -5.08 -5.83 -0.62
N LEU A 133 -5.27 -7.12 -0.35
CA LEU A 133 -6.24 -7.59 0.65
C LEU A 133 -5.91 -7.08 2.06
N SER A 134 -4.63 -7.00 2.41
CA SER A 134 -4.17 -6.45 3.69
C SER A 134 -4.45 -4.94 3.80
N CYS A 135 -4.26 -4.19 2.71
CA CYS A 135 -4.61 -2.77 2.64
C CYS A 135 -6.12 -2.57 2.78
N LEU A 136 -6.93 -3.37 2.08
CA LEU A 136 -8.38 -3.34 2.18
C LEU A 136 -8.85 -3.68 3.61
N TYR A 137 -8.22 -4.65 4.26
CA TYR A 137 -8.48 -4.96 5.66
C TYR A 137 -8.25 -3.73 6.55
N VAL A 138 -7.09 -3.08 6.46
CA VAL A 138 -6.79 -1.88 7.26
C VAL A 138 -7.73 -0.71 6.92
N PHE A 139 -8.13 -0.57 5.66
CA PHE A 139 -9.10 0.42 5.23
C PHE A 139 -10.49 0.23 5.87
N ILE A 140 -10.99 -1.02 5.87
CA ILE A 140 -12.33 -1.35 6.40
C ILE A 140 -12.34 -1.32 7.94
N VAL A 141 -11.34 -1.98 8.55
CA VAL A 141 -11.29 -2.26 9.99
C VAL A 141 -10.69 -1.09 10.77
N GLY A 142 -9.72 -0.38 10.20
CA GLY A 142 -9.05 0.76 10.82
C GLY A 142 -7.77 0.40 11.59
N SER A 143 -7.38 1.27 12.52
CA SER A 143 -6.06 1.29 13.14
C SER A 143 -5.88 0.38 14.36
N GLY A 144 -6.98 0.00 15.03
CA GLY A 144 -6.98 -0.82 16.25
C GLY A 144 -6.46 -0.13 17.50
N ARG A 145 -6.51 -0.85 18.63
CA ARG A 145 -6.22 -0.32 19.99
C ARG A 145 -4.78 0.15 20.20
N TRP A 146 -3.84 -0.31 19.38
CA TRP A 146 -2.40 0.05 19.43
C TRP A 146 -2.06 1.15 18.41
N SER A 147 -2.96 2.10 18.22
CA SER A 147 -2.78 3.21 17.28
C SER A 147 -2.58 4.51 18.04
N ILE A 148 -1.82 5.44 17.43
CA ILE A 148 -1.75 6.80 17.96
C ILE A 148 -3.12 7.46 17.92
N ASP A 149 -3.94 7.15 16.91
CA ASP A 149 -5.36 7.55 16.84
C ASP A 149 -6.13 7.17 18.13
N ALA A 150 -5.98 5.92 18.60
CA ALA A 150 -6.62 5.46 19.84
C ALA A 150 -6.03 6.10 21.11
N LEU A 151 -4.74 6.46 21.10
CA LEU A 151 -4.11 7.17 22.22
C LEU A 151 -4.64 8.60 22.34
N LEU A 152 -4.81 9.30 21.21
CA LEU A 152 -5.34 10.67 21.17
C LEU A 152 -6.81 10.72 21.62
N ASP A 153 -7.63 9.75 21.22
CA ASP A 153 -9.05 9.69 21.64
C ASP A 153 -9.21 9.40 23.15
N ARG A 154 -8.30 8.60 23.73
CA ARG A 154 -8.23 8.36 25.18
C ARG A 154 -7.77 9.59 25.97
N GLY A 155 -6.84 10.36 25.42
CA GLY A 155 -6.39 11.62 26.03
C GLY A 155 -7.51 12.66 26.08
N ALA A 156 -8.29 12.78 25.01
CA ALA A 156 -9.41 13.71 24.93
C ALA A 156 -10.59 13.37 25.86
N THR A 157 -10.78 12.08 26.19
CA THR A 157 -11.83 11.62 27.13
C THR A 157 -11.38 11.58 28.60
N GLY A 158 -10.08 11.75 28.86
CA GLY A 158 -9.51 11.77 30.22
C GLY A 158 -9.66 13.10 30.96
N ASP A 159 -9.94 14.20 30.26
CA ASP A 159 -10.04 15.56 30.80
C ASP A 159 -11.45 15.90 31.35
N ASP A 160 -12.44 15.07 31.07
CA ASP A 160 -13.87 15.30 31.41
C ASP A 160 -14.33 14.60 32.70
N ARG A 161 -13.40 14.10 33.54
CA ARG A 161 -13.78 13.51 34.84
C ARG A 161 -13.79 14.60 35.93
N PRO A 162 -14.95 14.98 36.50
CA PRO A 162 -14.97 15.84 37.67
C PRO A 162 -14.27 15.10 38.82
N ARG A 163 -13.35 15.80 39.49
CA ARG A 163 -12.68 15.36 40.71
C ARG A 163 -13.66 15.26 41.87
#